data_AF-A0A235AC49-F1
#
_entry.id   AF-A0A235AC49-F1
#
_cell.length_a   1.000
_cell.length_b   1.000
_cell.length_c   1.000
_cell.angle_alpha   90.00
_cell.angle_beta   90.00
_cell.angle_gamma   90.00
#
_symmetry.space_group_name_H-M   'P 1'
#
loop_
_entity.id
_entity.type
_entity.pdbx_description
1 polymer ?
#
loop_
_entity_poly.entity_id
_entity_poly.type
_entity_poly.pdbx_seq_one_letter_code
_entity_poly.pdbx_strand_id
1 'polypeptide(L)'
;MSFLYPSARAWAEDHSLASEVRLAQLEVMAYQRHPEIFEHFGADGAAIAQRERKTRSRSPLRGIGFIAVAAIWIAAAIVPVLGLAVLMGDRFEFYRIEAERSIPIAAVMFTITAVGQAVFLVAWLVRGARFSWPEFAVPLIAAAMAVLTLGTMPGIAELDGYADWEWGRTPVFIALGVAALAAIAMLVRFRVREPEGDGEAVAATGLGAGDIRARIAALPWDERQAMVEDRNAALTVLHERGLIDAETLELALSRDPGTLHLIDAERRR
;
A
#
# COMPACT_ATOMS: atom_id res chain seq x y z
N MET A 1 1.50 -14.01 -7.63
CA MET A 1 1.28 -14.70 -6.34
C MET A 1 0.81 -16.07 -6.75
N SER A 2 1.42 -17.16 -6.27
CA SER A 2 0.70 -18.42 -6.32
C SER A 2 -0.44 -18.31 -5.31
N PHE A 3 -1.59 -18.86 -5.62
CA PHE A 3 -2.60 -19.12 -4.59
C PHE A 3 -1.91 -19.86 -3.42
N LEU A 4 -2.28 -19.51 -2.18
CA LEU A 4 -1.68 -20.10 -0.99
C LEU A 4 -1.99 -21.60 -0.88
N TYR A 5 -3.12 -22.02 -1.47
CA TYR A 5 -3.61 -23.38 -1.43
C TYR A 5 -3.53 -24.02 -2.82
N PRO A 6 -3.17 -25.32 -2.90
CA PRO A 6 -3.07 -26.03 -4.17
C PRO A 6 -4.43 -26.37 -4.79
N SER A 7 -5.52 -26.31 -4.03
CA SER A 7 -6.88 -26.61 -4.49
C SER A 7 -7.96 -25.94 -3.62
N ALA A 8 -9.21 -25.91 -4.11
CA ALA A 8 -10.36 -25.42 -3.35
C ALA A 8 -10.63 -26.28 -2.11
N ARG A 9 -10.43 -27.60 -2.22
CA ARG A 9 -10.54 -28.50 -1.07
C ARG A 9 -9.54 -28.16 0.02
N ALA A 10 -8.26 -27.96 -0.32
CA ALA A 10 -7.23 -27.61 0.65
C ALA A 10 -7.54 -26.28 1.36
N TRP A 11 -8.10 -25.31 0.62
CA TRP A 11 -8.61 -24.07 1.21
C TRP A 11 -9.78 -24.31 2.16
N ALA A 12 -10.72 -25.20 1.82
CA ALA A 12 -11.87 -25.54 2.65
C ALA A 12 -11.47 -26.30 3.93
N GLU A 13 -10.43 -27.12 3.89
CA GLU A 13 -9.89 -27.84 5.04
C GLU A 13 -9.22 -26.90 6.06
N ASP A 14 -8.52 -25.87 5.58
CA ASP A 14 -7.82 -24.88 6.42
C ASP A 14 -8.67 -23.64 6.74
N HIS A 15 -9.89 -23.56 6.22
CA HIS A 15 -10.76 -22.40 6.45
C HIS A 15 -11.03 -22.19 7.93
N SER A 16 -10.93 -20.94 8.41
CA SER A 16 -11.13 -20.64 9.82
C SER A 16 -12.59 -20.74 10.23
N LEU A 17 -12.86 -21.36 11.39
CA LEU A 17 -14.21 -21.45 11.98
C LEU A 17 -14.77 -20.09 12.40
N ALA A 18 -13.91 -19.09 12.60
CA ALA A 18 -14.31 -17.75 13.01
C ALA A 18 -14.63 -16.82 11.83
N SER A 19 -14.40 -17.26 10.59
CA SER A 19 -14.64 -16.46 9.39
C SER A 19 -15.91 -16.91 8.68
N GLU A 20 -16.69 -15.96 8.19
CA GLU A 20 -17.80 -16.28 7.29
C GLU A 20 -17.28 -16.87 5.98
N VAL A 21 -17.94 -17.95 5.53
CA VAL A 21 -17.62 -18.60 4.26
C VAL A 21 -18.25 -17.84 3.11
N ARG A 22 -17.41 -17.43 2.15
CA ARG A 22 -17.81 -16.82 0.89
C ARG A 22 -17.71 -17.85 -0.23
N LEU A 23 -18.84 -18.30 -0.77
CA LEU A 23 -18.90 -19.34 -1.78
C LEU A 23 -18.28 -18.88 -3.12
N ALA A 24 -18.36 -17.59 -3.43
CA ALA A 24 -17.66 -16.98 -4.57
C ALA A 24 -16.15 -17.21 -4.50
N GLN A 25 -15.55 -17.11 -3.30
CA GLN A 25 -14.12 -17.28 -3.10
C GLN A 25 -13.69 -18.74 -3.28
N LEU A 26 -14.50 -19.69 -2.82
CA LEU A 26 -14.28 -21.12 -3.07
C LEU A 26 -14.22 -21.41 -4.57
N GLU A 27 -15.16 -20.83 -5.33
CA GLU A 27 -15.21 -21.04 -6.78
C GLU A 27 -13.99 -20.45 -7.51
N VAL A 28 -13.48 -19.31 -7.04
CA VAL A 28 -12.21 -18.76 -7.53
C VAL A 28 -11.04 -19.70 -7.26
N MET A 29 -10.99 -20.36 -6.09
CA MET A 29 -9.93 -21.34 -5.78
C MET A 29 -10.01 -22.56 -6.70
N ALA A 30 -11.20 -23.04 -7.04
CA ALA A 30 -11.39 -24.18 -7.94
C ALA A 30 -10.89 -23.87 -9.36
N TYR A 31 -11.10 -22.63 -9.83
CA TYR A 31 -10.71 -22.17 -11.17
C TYR A 31 -9.39 -21.39 -11.18
N GLN A 32 -8.57 -21.50 -10.14
CA GLN A 32 -7.35 -20.68 -9.96
C GLN A 32 -6.35 -20.68 -11.13
N ARG A 33 -6.39 -21.71 -12.00
CA ARG A 33 -5.54 -21.82 -13.20
C ARG A 33 -6.05 -20.98 -14.38
N HIS A 34 -7.29 -20.51 -14.33
CA HIS A 34 -7.98 -19.77 -15.39
C HIS A 34 -8.47 -18.39 -14.90
N PRO A 35 -7.56 -17.41 -14.72
CA PRO A 35 -7.92 -16.05 -14.34
C PRO A 35 -8.86 -15.34 -15.32
N GLU A 36 -8.90 -15.76 -16.58
CA GLU A 36 -9.85 -15.32 -17.61
C GLU A 36 -11.28 -15.84 -17.43
N ILE A 37 -11.48 -16.83 -16.55
CA ILE A 37 -12.80 -17.39 -16.23
C ILE A 37 -13.30 -16.80 -14.91
N PHE A 38 -12.49 -16.87 -13.85
CA PHE A 38 -12.95 -16.41 -12.53
C PHE A 38 -13.02 -14.89 -12.39
N GLU A 39 -12.47 -14.10 -13.30
CA GLU A 39 -12.69 -12.63 -13.31
C GLU A 39 -14.16 -12.24 -13.45
N HIS A 40 -15.00 -13.19 -13.87
CA HIS A 40 -16.43 -13.03 -14.06
C HIS A 40 -17.26 -13.62 -12.89
N PHE A 41 -16.63 -14.20 -11.86
CA PHE A 41 -17.32 -14.76 -10.69
C PHE A 41 -17.67 -13.67 -9.66
N GLY A 42 -18.45 -12.69 -10.10
CA GLY A 42 -18.83 -11.53 -9.30
C GLY A 42 -17.66 -10.63 -8.89
N ALA A 43 -17.89 -9.79 -7.88
CA ALA A 43 -16.92 -8.77 -7.44
C ALA A 43 -15.63 -9.38 -6.87
N ASP A 44 -15.72 -10.53 -6.18
CA ASP A 44 -14.57 -11.18 -5.56
C ASP A 44 -13.62 -11.78 -6.57
N GLY A 45 -14.17 -12.50 -7.55
CA GLY A 45 -13.39 -13.07 -8.64
C GLY A 45 -12.70 -11.99 -9.47
N ALA A 46 -13.41 -10.90 -9.80
CA ALA A 46 -12.85 -9.73 -10.48
C ALA A 46 -11.70 -9.08 -9.70
N ALA A 47 -11.87 -8.89 -8.38
CA ALA A 47 -10.85 -8.30 -7.52
C ALA A 47 -9.59 -9.17 -7.43
N ILE A 48 -9.74 -10.50 -7.32
CA ILE A 48 -8.62 -11.44 -7.27
C ILE A 48 -7.88 -11.46 -8.62
N ALA A 49 -8.61 -11.53 -9.73
CA ALA A 49 -8.02 -11.53 -11.08
C ALA A 49 -7.24 -10.24 -11.36
N GLN A 50 -7.75 -9.08 -10.92
CA GLN A 50 -7.07 -7.81 -11.08
C GLN A 50 -5.77 -7.75 -10.25
N ARG A 51 -5.75 -8.32 -9.03
CA ARG A 51 -4.54 -8.41 -8.20
C ARG A 51 -3.49 -9.29 -8.84
N GLU A 52 -3.87 -10.42 -9.45
CA GLU A 52 -2.95 -11.28 -10.19
C GLU A 52 -2.35 -10.57 -11.40
N ARG A 53 -3.17 -9.93 -12.24
CA ARG A 53 -2.71 -9.15 -13.41
C ARG A 53 -1.75 -8.03 -13.01
N LYS A 54 -2.06 -7.29 -11.95
CA LYS A 54 -1.16 -6.24 -11.41
C LYS A 54 0.18 -6.81 -10.95
N THR A 55 0.18 -7.98 -10.33
CA THR A 55 1.41 -8.64 -9.84
C THR A 55 2.27 -9.17 -10.98
N ARG A 56 1.66 -9.73 -12.02
CA ARG A 56 2.35 -10.24 -13.22
C ARG A 56 3.00 -9.13 -14.05
N SER A 57 2.44 -7.91 -14.01
CA SER A 57 2.97 -6.74 -14.73
C SER A 57 4.08 -5.96 -13.98
N ARG A 58 4.55 -6.43 -12.81
CA ARG A 58 5.61 -5.75 -12.06
C ARG A 58 6.94 -5.86 -12.79
N SER A 59 7.20 -4.89 -13.67
CA SER A 59 8.50 -4.68 -14.32
C SER A 59 9.62 -4.48 -13.27
N PRO A 60 10.82 -5.07 -13.48
CA PRO A 60 11.97 -4.92 -12.58
C PRO A 60 12.40 -3.45 -12.39
N LEU A 61 12.10 -2.57 -13.35
CA LEU A 61 12.35 -1.12 -13.25
C LEU A 61 11.57 -0.44 -12.11
N ARG A 62 10.41 -1.00 -11.71
CA ARG A 62 9.63 -0.51 -10.56
C ARG A 62 10.30 -0.84 -9.22
N GLY A 63 11.11 -1.90 -9.16
CA GLY A 63 11.87 -2.27 -7.96
C GLY A 63 13.00 -1.28 -7.65
N ILE A 64 13.73 -0.84 -8.68
CA ILE A 64 14.78 0.17 -8.54
C ILE A 64 14.19 1.53 -8.12
N GLY A 65 13.07 1.92 -8.73
CA GLY A 65 12.36 3.14 -8.33
C GLY A 65 11.84 3.11 -6.88
N PHE A 66 11.43 1.94 -6.39
CA PHE A 66 11.00 1.79 -5.00
C PHE A 66 12.18 1.96 -4.01
N ILE A 67 13.32 1.35 -4.30
CA ILE A 67 14.53 1.47 -3.46
C ILE A 67 15.02 2.92 -3.43
N ALA A 68 15.04 3.60 -4.58
CA ALA A 68 15.42 5.01 -4.65
C ALA A 68 14.49 5.91 -3.82
N VAL A 69 13.17 5.72 -3.92
CA VAL A 69 12.19 6.47 -3.11
C VAL A 69 12.34 6.17 -1.62
N ALA A 70 12.59 4.91 -1.25
CA ALA A 70 12.82 4.53 0.15
C ALA A 70 14.11 5.15 0.71
N ALA A 71 15.20 5.17 -0.07
CA ALA A 71 16.45 5.83 0.31
C ALA A 71 16.27 7.35 0.48
N ILE A 72 15.54 8.00 -0.43
CA ILE A 72 15.19 9.42 -0.33
C ILE A 72 14.37 9.68 0.93
N TRP A 73 13.41 8.80 1.25
CA TRP A 73 12.58 8.93 2.44
C TRP A 73 13.39 8.88 3.73
N ILE A 74 14.30 7.90 3.85
CA ILE A 74 15.21 7.77 4.99
C ILE A 74 16.14 8.99 5.07
N ALA A 75 16.73 9.40 3.95
CA ALA A 75 17.60 10.57 3.89
C ALA A 75 16.86 11.85 4.29
N ALA A 76 15.63 12.05 3.82
CA ALA A 76 14.82 13.22 4.13
C ALA A 76 14.48 13.34 5.63
N ALA A 77 14.48 12.23 6.37
CA ALA A 77 14.30 12.22 7.82
C ALA A 77 15.61 12.45 8.60
N ILE A 78 16.72 11.86 8.15
CA ILE A 78 18.00 11.86 8.89
C ILE A 78 18.84 13.12 8.61
N VAL A 79 18.92 13.55 7.35
CA VAL A 79 19.74 14.70 6.94
C VAL A 79 19.45 16.00 7.71
N PRO A 80 18.19 16.41 7.97
CA PRO A 80 17.96 17.65 8.73
C PRO A 80 18.38 17.53 10.21
N VAL A 81 18.36 16.31 10.77
CA VAL A 81 18.89 16.05 12.12
C VAL A 81 20.40 16.22 12.14
N LEU A 82 21.11 15.72 11.12
CA LEU A 82 22.55 15.93 10.97
C LEU A 82 22.90 17.41 10.78
N GLY A 83 22.11 18.14 9.99
CA GLY A 83 22.28 19.58 9.80
C GLY A 83 22.21 20.37 11.12
N LEU A 84 21.23 20.05 11.97
CA LEU A 84 21.15 20.64 13.32
C LEU A 84 22.28 20.15 14.23
N ALA A 85 22.63 18.87 14.18
CA ALA A 85 23.68 18.29 15.04
C ALA A 85 25.05 18.94 14.82
N VAL A 86 25.38 19.28 13.56
CA VAL A 86 26.63 19.99 13.21
C VAL A 86 26.71 21.37 13.88
N LEU A 87 25.57 22.03 14.10
CA LEU A 87 25.49 23.32 14.79
C LEU A 87 25.50 23.18 16.32
N MET A 88 25.02 22.05 16.85
CA MET A 88 24.85 21.83 18.29
C MET A 88 26.02 21.11 18.97
N GLY A 89 27.13 20.82 18.27
CA GLY A 89 28.24 19.98 18.75
C GLY A 89 28.77 20.33 20.15
N ASP A 90 28.81 21.61 20.52
CA ASP A 90 29.31 22.10 21.82
C ASP A 90 28.42 21.69 23.01
N ARG A 91 27.09 21.54 22.80
CA ARG A 91 26.13 21.24 23.88
C ARG A 91 26.09 19.78 24.31
N PHE A 92 26.82 18.91 23.61
CA PHE A 92 26.78 17.45 23.79
C PHE A 92 28.18 16.82 23.98
N GLU A 93 29.21 17.61 24.33
CA GLU A 93 30.61 17.16 24.50
C GLU A 93 31.27 16.56 23.23
N PHE A 94 30.74 16.85 22.05
CA PHE A 94 31.41 16.54 20.78
C PHE A 94 32.36 17.67 20.36
N TYR A 95 33.32 17.37 19.48
CA TYR A 95 34.27 18.36 18.94
C TYR A 95 33.51 19.56 18.34
N ARG A 96 33.61 20.74 18.96
CA ARG A 96 32.93 21.97 18.50
C ARG A 96 33.49 22.37 17.14
N ILE A 97 32.60 22.51 16.15
CA ILE A 97 32.93 22.99 14.81
C ILE A 97 32.62 24.48 14.75
N GLU A 98 33.61 25.29 14.39
CA GLU A 98 33.50 26.75 14.19
C GLU A 98 32.34 27.11 13.26
N ALA A 99 31.64 28.22 13.53
CA ALA A 99 30.52 28.73 12.75
C ALA A 99 30.82 28.85 11.25
N GLU A 100 32.04 29.28 10.91
CA GLU A 100 32.52 29.39 9.53
C GLU A 100 32.41 28.07 8.76
N ARG A 101 32.50 26.91 9.43
CA ARG A 101 32.37 25.59 8.81
C ARG A 101 31.02 24.95 9.07
N SER A 102 30.48 25.07 10.28
CA SER A 102 29.24 24.40 10.67
C SER A 102 28.01 24.96 9.93
N ILE A 103 27.96 26.28 9.69
CA ILE A 103 26.86 26.93 8.98
C ILE A 103 26.80 26.50 7.50
N PRO A 104 27.89 26.51 6.71
CA PRO A 104 27.88 25.96 5.35
C PRO A 104 27.41 24.50 5.29
N ILE A 105 27.89 23.67 6.20
CA ILE A 105 27.52 22.25 6.23
C ILE A 105 26.02 22.11 6.51
N ALA A 106 25.50 22.83 7.51
CA ALA A 106 24.08 22.85 7.80
C ALA A 106 23.26 23.32 6.59
N ALA A 107 23.68 24.41 5.93
CA ALA A 107 23.03 24.94 4.74
C ALA A 107 22.95 23.91 3.59
N VAL A 108 24.03 23.15 3.35
CA VAL A 108 24.04 22.05 2.37
C VAL A 108 23.10 20.92 2.79
N MET A 109 23.11 20.51 4.07
CA MET A 109 22.20 19.48 4.57
C MET A 109 20.74 19.89 4.39
N PHE A 110 20.36 21.13 4.73
CA PHE A 110 19.00 21.62 4.53
C PHE A 110 18.63 21.78 3.04
N THR A 111 19.60 22.07 2.16
CA THR A 111 19.38 22.03 0.70
C THR A 111 19.02 20.62 0.25
N ILE A 112 19.76 19.60 0.69
CA ILE A 112 19.46 18.20 0.40
C ILE A 112 18.09 17.81 0.97
N THR A 113 17.76 18.24 2.19
CA THR A 113 16.43 18.03 2.78
C THR A 113 15.33 18.64 1.92
N ALA A 114 15.48 19.88 1.45
CA ALA A 114 14.48 20.55 0.62
C ALA A 114 14.23 19.77 -0.68
N VAL A 115 15.28 19.35 -1.38
CA VAL A 115 15.18 18.55 -2.60
C VAL A 115 14.55 17.19 -2.31
N GLY A 116 14.98 16.52 -1.24
CA GLY A 116 14.42 15.23 -0.82
C GLY A 116 12.94 15.30 -0.49
N GLN A 117 12.51 16.33 0.25
CA GLN A 117 11.10 16.58 0.58
C GLN A 117 10.27 16.89 -0.66
N ALA A 118 10.81 17.67 -1.61
CA ALA A 118 10.11 17.95 -2.88
C ALA A 118 9.92 16.68 -3.71
N VAL A 119 10.97 15.85 -3.87
CA VAL A 119 10.88 14.58 -4.59
C VAL A 119 9.93 13.62 -3.88
N PHE A 120 9.99 13.56 -2.55
CA PHE A 120 9.09 12.75 -1.75
C PHE A 120 7.63 13.19 -1.94
N LEU A 121 7.34 14.49 -1.91
CA LEU A 121 6.01 15.04 -2.15
C LEU A 121 5.49 14.67 -3.54
N VAL A 122 6.32 14.82 -4.59
CA VAL A 122 5.95 14.42 -5.96
C VAL A 122 5.69 12.92 -6.05
N ALA A 123 6.56 12.09 -5.47
CA ALA A 123 6.38 10.63 -5.44
C ALA A 123 5.10 10.23 -4.70
N TRP A 124 4.80 10.90 -3.60
CA TRP A 124 3.57 10.70 -2.82
C TRP A 124 2.32 11.05 -3.65
N LEU A 125 2.33 12.17 -4.38
CA LEU A 125 1.25 12.56 -5.29
C LEU A 125 1.05 11.53 -6.41
N VAL A 126 2.13 11.10 -7.07
CA VAL A 126 2.08 10.11 -8.17
C VAL A 126 1.61 8.74 -7.69
N ARG A 127 1.87 8.38 -6.42
CA ARG A 127 1.41 7.12 -5.81
C ARG A 127 -0.04 7.17 -5.30
N GLY A 128 -0.76 8.25 -5.58
CA GLY A 128 -2.17 8.40 -5.26
C GLY A 128 -2.45 9.15 -3.96
N ALA A 129 -1.47 9.90 -3.44
CA ALA A 129 -1.62 10.81 -2.31
C ALA A 129 -2.31 10.17 -1.09
N ARG A 130 -1.91 8.94 -0.75
CA ARG A 130 -2.51 8.20 0.36
C ARG A 130 -1.88 8.69 1.66
N PHE A 131 -2.70 9.13 2.60
CA PHE A 131 -2.20 9.53 3.91
C PHE A 131 -1.72 8.30 4.69
N SER A 132 -0.53 8.40 5.29
CA SER A 132 -0.07 7.47 6.32
C SER A 132 0.71 8.25 7.38
N TRP A 133 0.52 7.86 8.65
CA TRP A 133 1.21 8.51 9.77
C TRP A 133 2.75 8.48 9.67
N PRO A 134 3.38 7.36 9.25
CA PRO A 134 4.83 7.35 9.05
C PRO A 134 5.29 8.35 7.98
N GLU A 135 4.59 8.43 6.85
CA GLU A 135 4.93 9.37 5.76
C GLU A 135 4.77 10.83 6.19
N PHE A 136 3.76 11.13 7.02
CA PHE A 136 3.54 12.46 7.58
C PHE A 136 4.59 12.88 8.61
N ALA A 137 5.18 11.93 9.35
CA ALA A 137 6.20 12.24 10.35
C ALA A 137 7.46 12.85 9.71
N VAL A 138 7.80 12.49 8.47
CA VAL A 138 9.02 12.94 7.78
C VAL A 138 9.03 14.46 7.51
N PRO A 139 8.03 15.08 6.87
CA PRO A 139 7.98 16.53 6.73
C PRO A 139 7.86 17.24 8.09
N LEU A 140 7.21 16.62 9.09
CA LEU A 140 7.11 17.21 10.42
C LEU A 140 8.47 17.28 11.12
N ILE A 141 9.27 16.21 11.06
CA ILE A 141 10.64 16.18 11.59
C ILE A 141 11.50 17.23 10.88
N ALA A 142 11.45 17.28 9.55
CA ALA A 142 12.22 18.24 8.77
C ALA A 142 11.85 19.70 9.12
N ALA A 143 10.56 20.00 9.27
CA ALA A 143 10.08 21.32 9.69
C ALA A 143 10.56 21.67 11.10
N ALA A 144 10.45 20.74 12.06
CA ALA A 144 10.90 20.95 13.43
C ALA A 144 12.41 21.22 13.48
N MET A 145 13.23 20.43 12.79
CA MET A 145 14.68 20.62 12.72
C MET A 145 15.05 21.95 12.05
N ALA A 146 14.32 22.36 11.01
CA ALA A 146 14.55 23.65 10.35
C ALA A 146 14.23 24.83 11.29
N VAL A 147 13.13 24.77 12.05
CA VAL A 147 12.78 25.79 13.05
C VAL A 147 13.85 25.90 14.13
N LEU A 148 14.30 24.76 14.68
CA LEU A 148 15.36 24.73 15.68
C LEU A 148 16.68 25.29 15.14
N THR A 149 17.02 24.95 13.90
CA THR A 149 18.21 25.46 13.22
C THR A 149 18.16 26.98 13.03
N LEU A 150 17.03 27.50 12.55
CA LEU A 150 16.83 28.95 12.38
C LEU A 150 16.89 29.71 13.70
N GLY A 151 16.43 29.11 14.80
CA GLY A 151 16.50 29.69 16.13
C GLY A 151 17.90 29.65 16.76
N THR A 152 18.75 28.70 16.36
CA THR A 152 20.07 28.51 16.97
C THR A 152 21.21 29.15 16.19
N MET A 153 21.12 29.24 14.85
CA MET A 153 22.12 29.87 13.98
C MET A 153 22.59 31.27 14.43
N PRO A 154 21.70 32.22 14.80
CA PRO A 154 22.14 33.57 15.19
C PRO A 154 23.04 33.55 16.43
N GLY A 155 22.68 32.76 17.44
CA GLY A 155 23.46 32.65 18.68
C GLY A 155 24.82 32.00 18.46
N ILE A 156 24.91 31.01 17.56
CA ILE A 156 26.20 30.38 17.21
C ILE A 156 27.10 31.36 16.45
N ALA A 157 26.52 32.10 15.49
CA ALA A 157 27.28 33.09 14.72
C ALA A 157 27.80 34.22 15.61
N GLU A 158 26.99 34.69 16.56
CA GLU A 158 27.41 35.71 17.54
C GLU A 158 28.52 35.20 18.46
N LEU A 159 28.42 33.95 18.94
CA LEU A 159 29.44 33.32 19.79
C LEU A 159 30.81 33.21 19.09
N ASP A 160 30.82 32.99 17.78
CA ASP A 160 32.05 32.83 16.98
C ASP A 160 32.46 34.11 16.24
N GLY A 161 31.71 35.22 16.38
CA GLY A 161 31.98 36.47 15.67
C GLY A 161 31.87 36.38 14.14
N TYR A 162 31.09 35.43 13.62
CA TYR A 162 30.97 35.18 12.18
C TYR A 162 29.90 36.09 11.56
N ALA A 163 30.32 37.10 10.78
CA ALA A 163 29.44 38.13 10.23
C ALA A 163 28.56 37.67 9.06
N ASP A 164 29.06 36.74 8.22
CA ASP A 164 28.39 36.32 7.00
C ASP A 164 27.41 35.16 7.20
N TRP A 165 26.87 34.94 8.40
CA TRP A 165 26.04 33.75 8.68
C TRP A 165 24.67 33.75 7.98
N GLU A 166 24.18 34.91 7.52
CA GLU A 166 22.82 35.06 7.01
C GLU A 166 22.53 34.25 5.74
N TRP A 167 23.53 34.06 4.86
CA TRP A 167 23.35 33.26 3.65
C TRP A 167 23.01 31.80 3.97
N GLY A 168 23.48 31.29 5.11
CA GLY A 168 23.19 29.94 5.59
C GLY A 168 21.72 29.74 5.98
N ARG A 169 20.95 30.82 6.23
CA ARG A 169 19.54 30.75 6.59
C ARG A 169 18.64 30.45 5.40
N THR A 170 18.98 30.94 4.21
CA THR A 170 18.12 30.83 3.01
C THR A 170 17.78 29.37 2.70
N PRO A 171 18.73 28.42 2.66
CA PRO A 171 18.42 27.00 2.46
C PRO A 171 17.52 26.41 3.55
N VAL A 172 17.68 26.84 4.80
CA VAL A 172 16.87 26.35 5.93
C VAL A 172 15.42 26.85 5.83
N PHE A 173 15.21 28.11 5.42
CA PHE A 173 13.88 28.64 5.13
C PHE A 173 13.20 27.90 3.96
N ILE A 174 13.94 27.62 2.89
CA ILE A 174 13.42 26.85 1.75
C ILE A 174 12.99 25.45 2.22
N ALA A 175 13.85 24.76 2.98
CA ALA A 175 13.53 23.44 3.53
C ALA A 175 12.29 23.47 4.43
N LEU A 176 12.17 24.48 5.29
CA LEU A 176 10.99 24.69 6.14
C LEU A 176 9.73 24.90 5.30
N GLY A 177 9.81 25.75 4.27
CA GLY A 177 8.68 26.01 3.37
C GLY A 177 8.20 24.76 2.64
N VAL A 178 9.12 23.97 2.08
CA VAL A 178 8.80 22.72 1.38
C VAL A 178 8.21 21.69 2.35
N ALA A 179 8.80 21.54 3.54
CA ALA A 179 8.32 20.61 4.56
C ALA A 179 6.92 20.99 5.08
N ALA A 180 6.69 22.27 5.35
CA ALA A 180 5.39 22.79 5.77
C ALA A 180 4.34 22.59 4.67
N LEU A 181 4.67 22.88 3.42
CA LEU A 181 3.79 22.65 2.28
C LEU A 181 3.40 21.16 2.16
N ALA A 182 4.37 20.26 2.29
CA ALA A 182 4.12 18.82 2.25
C ALA A 182 3.23 18.36 3.41
N ALA A 183 3.49 18.82 4.64
CA ALA A 183 2.67 18.50 5.80
C ALA A 183 1.23 19.01 5.66
N ILE A 184 1.04 20.26 5.19
CA ILE A 184 -0.28 20.84 4.95
C ILE A 184 -1.02 20.05 3.86
N ALA A 185 -0.36 19.73 2.74
CA ALA A 185 -0.97 18.95 1.66
C ALA A 185 -1.45 17.58 2.16
N MET A 186 -0.65 16.90 2.99
CA MET A 186 -1.02 15.62 3.61
C MET A 186 -2.19 15.76 4.59
N LEU A 187 -2.22 16.81 5.43
CA LEU A 187 -3.31 17.07 6.38
C LEU A 187 -4.63 17.42 5.68
N VAL A 188 -4.58 18.24 4.62
CA VAL A 188 -5.76 18.53 3.79
C VAL A 188 -6.31 17.24 3.21
N ARG A 189 -5.44 16.35 2.71
CA ARG A 189 -5.89 15.09 2.12
C ARG A 189 -6.46 14.11 3.14
N PHE A 190 -5.94 14.10 4.38
CA PHE A 190 -6.52 13.35 5.49
C PHE A 190 -7.98 13.73 5.75
N ARG A 191 -8.31 15.04 5.73
CA ARG A 191 -9.68 15.52 5.97
C ARG A 191 -10.68 15.24 4.85
N VAL A 192 -10.21 15.04 3.62
CA VAL A 192 -11.06 14.80 2.44
C VAL A 192 -11.42 13.31 2.30
N ARG A 193 -10.87 12.43 3.14
CA ARG A 193 -11.14 10.99 3.03
C ARG A 193 -12.41 10.63 3.82
N GLU A 194 -13.47 10.22 3.11
CA GLU A 194 -14.54 9.42 3.69
C GLU A 194 -13.94 8.15 4.32
N PRO A 195 -14.47 7.68 5.47
CA PRO A 195 -13.98 6.47 6.13
C PRO A 195 -13.90 5.34 5.09
N GLU A 196 -12.85 4.52 5.18
CA GLU A 196 -12.61 3.41 4.25
C GLU A 196 -13.87 2.54 4.11
N GLY A 197 -14.68 2.86 3.10
CA GLY A 197 -15.70 1.97 2.59
C GLY A 197 -14.99 0.77 2.01
N ASP A 198 -15.46 -0.40 2.41
CA ASP A 198 -15.03 -1.69 1.93
C ASP A 198 -14.75 -1.66 0.42
N GLY A 199 -13.62 -2.25 0.07
CA GLY A 199 -12.94 -2.10 -1.22
C GLY A 199 -13.89 -1.80 -2.39
N GLU A 200 -13.66 -0.63 -2.99
CA GLU A 200 -14.16 -0.18 -4.29
C GLU A 200 -14.68 -1.36 -5.11
N ALA A 201 -16.01 -1.56 -5.08
CA ALA A 201 -16.66 -2.67 -5.75
C ALA A 201 -16.27 -2.60 -7.23
N VAL A 202 -15.33 -3.46 -7.62
CA VAL A 202 -14.95 -3.61 -9.02
C VAL A 202 -16.23 -4.02 -9.73
N ALA A 203 -16.72 -3.15 -10.61
CA ALA A 203 -17.92 -3.41 -11.39
C ALA A 203 -17.81 -4.80 -11.99
N ALA A 204 -18.70 -5.70 -11.57
CA ALA A 204 -18.79 -7.05 -12.13
C ALA A 204 -18.83 -6.89 -13.64
N THR A 205 -17.87 -7.49 -14.33
CA THR A 205 -17.89 -7.52 -15.80
C THR A 205 -19.19 -8.24 -16.18
N GLY A 206 -20.11 -7.52 -16.82
CA GLY A 206 -21.50 -7.91 -17.04
C GLY A 206 -21.72 -9.05 -18.04
N LEU A 207 -20.85 -10.07 -18.02
CA LEU A 207 -21.12 -11.33 -18.71
C LEU A 207 -22.21 -12.08 -17.95
N GLY A 208 -23.23 -12.53 -18.69
CA GLY A 208 -24.29 -13.34 -18.12
C GLY A 208 -23.77 -14.71 -17.71
N ALA A 209 -24.46 -15.39 -16.80
CA ALA A 209 -24.13 -16.77 -16.38
C ALA A 209 -24.02 -17.76 -17.57
N GLY A 210 -24.72 -17.48 -18.69
CA GLY A 210 -24.60 -18.24 -19.93
C GLY A 210 -23.23 -18.14 -20.62
N ASP A 211 -22.62 -16.96 -20.62
CA ASP A 211 -21.31 -16.72 -21.26
C ASP A 211 -20.18 -17.34 -20.44
N ILE A 212 -20.29 -17.27 -19.11
CA ILE A 212 -19.36 -17.93 -18.19
C ILE A 212 -19.39 -19.45 -18.42
N ARG A 213 -20.60 -20.03 -18.53
CA ARG A 213 -20.79 -21.45 -18.83
C ARG A 213 -20.16 -21.84 -20.18
N ALA A 214 -20.32 -21.01 -21.21
CA ALA A 214 -19.73 -21.27 -22.52
C ALA A 214 -18.19 -21.29 -22.46
N ARG A 215 -17.58 -20.40 -21.68
CA ARG A 215 -16.12 -20.39 -21.47
C ARG A 215 -15.63 -21.61 -20.69
N ILE A 216 -16.35 -22.02 -19.64
CA ILE A 216 -16.02 -23.24 -18.90
C ILE A 216 -16.20 -24.48 -19.80
N ALA A 217 -17.23 -24.50 -20.66
CA ALA A 217 -17.46 -25.59 -21.61
C ALA A 217 -16.36 -25.70 -22.68
N ALA A 218 -15.67 -24.59 -22.99
CA ALA A 218 -14.56 -24.57 -23.93
C ALA A 218 -13.26 -25.19 -23.37
N LEU A 219 -13.17 -25.41 -22.05
CA LEU A 219 -12.05 -26.12 -21.44
C LEU A 219 -12.05 -27.61 -21.83
N PRO A 220 -10.87 -28.27 -21.83
CA PRO A 220 -10.78 -29.73 -21.92
C PRO A 220 -11.70 -30.40 -20.91
N TRP A 221 -12.36 -31.49 -21.33
CA TRP A 221 -13.39 -32.14 -20.51
C TRP A 221 -12.84 -32.65 -19.18
N ASP A 222 -11.66 -33.26 -19.22
CA ASP A 222 -10.92 -33.78 -18.08
C ASP A 222 -10.55 -32.68 -17.07
N GLU A 223 -10.04 -31.55 -17.57
CA GLU A 223 -9.72 -30.39 -16.73
C GLU A 223 -10.97 -29.78 -16.09
N ARG A 224 -12.05 -29.64 -16.86
CA ARG A 224 -13.33 -29.15 -16.35
C ARG A 224 -13.91 -30.06 -15.28
N GLN A 225 -13.89 -31.39 -15.48
CA GLN A 225 -14.40 -32.33 -14.48
C GLN A 225 -13.59 -32.24 -13.19
N ALA A 226 -12.27 -32.21 -13.28
CA ALA A 226 -11.41 -32.08 -12.11
C ALA A 226 -11.72 -30.81 -11.29
N MET A 227 -11.98 -29.67 -11.96
CA MET A 227 -12.34 -28.42 -11.27
C MET A 227 -13.72 -28.48 -10.62
N VAL A 228 -14.71 -29.11 -11.26
CA VAL A 228 -16.05 -29.29 -10.69
C VAL A 228 -16.01 -30.25 -9.50
N GLU A 229 -15.24 -31.34 -9.60
CA GLU A 229 -15.03 -32.28 -8.50
C GLU A 229 -14.34 -31.62 -7.32
N ASP A 230 -13.30 -30.82 -7.55
CA ASP A 230 -12.60 -30.07 -6.47
C ASP A 230 -13.53 -29.05 -5.81
N ARG A 231 -14.34 -28.32 -6.59
CA ARG A 231 -15.38 -27.41 -6.08
C ARG A 231 -16.38 -28.14 -5.19
N ASN A 232 -16.92 -29.26 -5.67
CA ASN A 232 -17.93 -30.02 -4.95
C ASN A 232 -17.35 -30.68 -3.69
N ALA A 233 -16.13 -31.20 -3.75
CA ALA A 233 -15.44 -31.75 -2.59
C ALA A 233 -15.20 -30.68 -1.52
N ALA A 234 -14.81 -29.46 -1.93
CA ALA A 234 -14.65 -28.34 -1.01
C ALA A 234 -15.97 -27.95 -0.32
N LEU A 235 -17.10 -27.95 -1.04
CA LEU A 235 -18.43 -27.72 -0.46
C LEU A 235 -18.80 -28.78 0.58
N THR A 236 -18.56 -30.06 0.28
CA THR A 236 -18.78 -31.15 1.24
C THR A 236 -17.93 -30.97 2.51
N VAL A 237 -16.65 -30.62 2.37
CA VAL A 237 -15.77 -30.36 3.53
C VAL A 237 -16.30 -29.20 4.39
N LEU A 238 -16.77 -28.11 3.77
CA LEU A 238 -17.36 -27.00 4.52
C LEU A 238 -18.59 -27.43 5.31
N HIS A 239 -19.43 -28.29 4.74
CA HIS A 239 -20.61 -28.82 5.41
C HIS A 239 -20.25 -29.76 6.57
N GLU A 240 -19.33 -30.71 6.35
CA GLU A 240 -18.85 -31.63 7.38
C GLU A 240 -18.21 -30.90 8.58
N ARG A 241 -17.60 -29.74 8.31
CA ARG A 241 -17.02 -28.85 9.34
C ARG A 241 -18.05 -27.93 10.01
N GLY A 242 -19.31 -27.99 9.62
CA GLY A 242 -20.39 -27.16 10.17
C GLY A 242 -20.32 -25.69 9.77
N LEU A 243 -19.58 -25.36 8.71
CA LEU A 243 -19.43 -23.99 8.22
C LEU A 243 -20.56 -23.55 7.28
N ILE A 244 -21.23 -24.53 6.66
CA ILE A 244 -22.46 -24.33 5.88
C ILE A 244 -23.48 -25.40 6.27
N ASP A 245 -24.74 -25.01 6.28
CA ASP A 245 -25.87 -25.88 6.54
C ASP A 245 -26.22 -26.76 5.33
N ALA A 246 -27.05 -27.78 5.55
CA ALA A 246 -27.40 -28.76 4.51
C ALA A 246 -28.18 -28.14 3.34
N GLU A 247 -29.02 -27.14 3.60
CA GLU A 247 -29.78 -26.45 2.56
C GLU A 247 -28.86 -25.64 1.65
N THR A 248 -27.90 -24.90 2.23
CA THR A 248 -26.87 -24.20 1.46
C THR A 248 -26.00 -25.16 0.64
N LEU A 249 -25.64 -26.33 1.18
CA LEU A 249 -24.89 -27.35 0.44
C LEU A 249 -25.68 -27.85 -0.77
N GLU A 250 -26.93 -28.26 -0.57
CA GLU A 250 -27.79 -28.78 -1.64
C GLU A 250 -28.00 -27.73 -2.74
N LEU A 251 -28.28 -26.50 -2.33
CA LEU A 251 -28.40 -25.38 -3.25
C LEU A 251 -27.10 -25.16 -4.03
N ALA A 252 -25.94 -25.12 -3.36
CA ALA A 252 -24.64 -24.90 -4.01
C ALA A 252 -24.26 -26.03 -4.99
N LEU A 253 -24.56 -27.28 -4.66
CA LEU A 253 -24.32 -28.44 -5.54
C LEU A 253 -25.24 -28.42 -6.78
N SER A 254 -26.47 -27.92 -6.64
CA SER A 254 -27.41 -27.76 -7.75
C SER A 254 -27.05 -26.64 -8.73
N ARG A 255 -26.16 -25.72 -8.33
CA ARG A 255 -25.78 -24.57 -9.15
C ARG A 255 -24.68 -24.89 -10.16
N ASP A 256 -24.86 -24.30 -11.33
CA ASP A 256 -23.88 -24.36 -12.40
C ASP A 256 -22.56 -23.68 -12.00
N PRO A 257 -21.41 -24.17 -12.51
CA PRO A 257 -20.13 -23.52 -12.28
C PRO A 257 -20.10 -22.06 -12.72
N GLY A 258 -19.50 -21.22 -11.89
CA GLY A 258 -19.39 -19.78 -12.02
C GLY A 258 -20.55 -18.99 -11.41
N THR A 259 -21.48 -19.63 -10.69
CA THR A 259 -22.70 -18.98 -10.17
C THR A 259 -22.83 -18.99 -8.64
N LEU A 260 -21.84 -19.50 -7.91
CA LEU A 260 -21.91 -19.56 -6.44
C LEU A 260 -21.95 -18.16 -5.78
N HIS A 261 -21.40 -17.15 -6.47
CA HIS A 261 -21.50 -15.75 -6.04
C HIS A 261 -22.93 -15.21 -5.96
N LEU A 262 -23.89 -15.83 -6.66
CA LEU A 262 -25.30 -15.44 -6.58
C LEU A 262 -25.94 -15.88 -5.26
N ILE A 263 -25.53 -17.05 -4.73
CA ILE A 263 -25.99 -17.54 -3.42
C ILE A 263 -25.47 -16.61 -2.31
N ASP A 264 -24.21 -16.17 -2.41
CA ASP A 264 -23.65 -15.19 -1.45
C ASP A 264 -24.43 -13.87 -1.46
N ALA A 265 -24.93 -13.43 -2.62
CA ALA A 265 -25.73 -12.22 -2.75
C ALA A 265 -27.14 -12.40 -2.15
N GLU A 266 -27.73 -13.60 -2.26
CA GLU A 266 -29.02 -13.95 -1.66
C GLU A 266 -28.91 -14.02 -0.12
N ARG A 267 -27.82 -14.57 0.43
CA ARG A 267 -27.59 -14.70 1.89
C ARG A 267 -27.36 -13.36 2.61
N ARG A 268 -27.00 -12.30 1.90
CA ARG A 268 -26.74 -10.96 2.47
C ARG A 268 -27.96 -10.05 2.50
N ARG A 269 -29.07 -10.46 1.89
CA ARG A 269 -30.34 -9.72 1.90
C ARG A 269 -31.19 -10.14 3.09
#